data_AF-A0A0M8Z3R4-F1
#
_entry.id   AF-A0A0M8Z3R4-F1
#
_cell.length_a   1.000
_cell.length_b   1.000
_cell.length_c   1.000
_cell.angle_alpha   90.00
_cell.angle_beta   90.00
_cell.angle_gamma   90.00
#
_symmetry.space_group_name_H-M   'P 1'
#
loop_
_entity.id
_entity.type
_entity.pdbx_description
1 polymer ?
#
loop_
_entity_poly.entity_id
_entity_poly.type
_entity_poly.pdbx_seq_one_letter_code
_entity_poly.pdbx_strand_id
1 'polypeptide(L)' 'MPFAHFKVPAHTLTAEDKKKIIERTTDLYAEIYGERARPTTVVLVDEVPDGGWGVAGNVLTAEMLNGGGD' A
#
# COMPACT_ATOMS: atom_id res chain seq x y z
N MET A 1 -13.38 -5.18 -13.60
CA MET A 1 -12.30 -5.71 -12.75
C MET A 1 -11.25 -4.62 -12.55
N PRO A 2 -11.46 -3.69 -11.61
CA PRO A 2 -10.46 -2.69 -11.22
C PRO A 2 -9.27 -3.33 -10.51
N PHE A 3 -8.09 -2.72 -10.62
CA PHE A 3 -6.86 -3.19 -9.98
C PHE A 3 -6.10 -2.03 -9.35
N ALA A 4 -5.70 -2.21 -8.09
CA ALA A 4 -4.80 -1.31 -7.38
C ALA A 4 -3.55 -2.06 -6.92
N HIS A 5 -2.39 -1.44 -7.11
CA HIS A 5 -1.11 -1.94 -6.62
C HIS A 5 -0.49 -0.93 -5.67
N PHE A 6 -0.46 -1.27 -4.39
CA PHE A 6 0.25 -0.52 -3.36
C PHE A 6 1.63 -1.12 -3.19
N LYS A 7 2.66 -0.33 -3.48
CA LYS A 7 4.02 -0.66 -3.07
C LYS A 7 4.34 0.16 -1.84
N VAL A 8 4.75 -0.51 -0.78
CA VAL A 8 5.15 0.13 0.48
C VAL A 8 6.49 -0.43 0.96
N PRO A 9 7.23 0.30 1.78
CA PRO A 9 8.40 -0.24 2.48
C PRO A 9 8.00 -1.40 3.42
N ALA A 10 8.87 -2.39 3.55
CA ALA A 10 8.63 -3.52 4.43
C ALA A 10 8.57 -3.07 5.90
N HIS A 11 7.79 -3.78 6.71
CA HIS A 11 7.66 -3.54 8.16
C HIS A 11 7.03 -2.19 8.57
N THR A 12 6.50 -1.40 7.63
CA THR A 12 5.80 -0.15 7.95
C THR A 12 4.28 -0.30 8.12
N LEU A 13 3.72 -1.48 7.81
CA LEU A 13 2.29 -1.75 7.93
C LEU A 13 2.01 -2.95 8.83
N THR A 14 1.00 -2.83 9.69
CA THR A 14 0.45 -3.98 10.40
C THR A 14 -0.47 -4.81 9.50
N ALA A 15 -0.85 -6.01 9.95
CA ALA A 15 -1.86 -6.82 9.25
C ALA A 15 -3.23 -6.10 9.18
N GLU A 16 -3.57 -5.30 10.20
CA GLU A 16 -4.81 -4.51 10.22
C GLU A 16 -4.76 -3.37 9.19
N ASP A 17 -3.61 -2.71 9.04
CA ASP A 17 -3.43 -1.65 8.03
C ASP A 17 -3.58 -2.21 6.61
N LYS A 18 -3.00 -3.38 6.33
CA LYS A 18 -3.16 -4.05 5.02
C LYS A 18 -4.64 -4.37 4.75
N LYS A 19 -5.36 -4.90 5.74
CA LYS A 19 -6.80 -5.16 5.64
C LYS A 19 -7.57 -3.87 5.34
N LYS A 20 -7.27 -2.79 6.06
CA LYS A 20 -7.89 -1.47 5.85
C LYS A 20 -7.63 -0.93 4.45
N ILE A 21 -6.41 -1.06 3.92
CA ILE A 21 -6.09 -0.66 2.54
C ILE A 21 -6.96 -1.42 1.53
N ILE A 22 -7.09 -2.74 1.69
CA ILE A 22 -7.89 -3.59 0.80
C ILE A 22 -9.37 -3.18 0.84
N GLU A 23 -9.95 -3.04 2.04
CA GLU A 23 -11.35 -2.67 2.22
C GLU A 23 -11.64 -1.29 1.62
N ARG A 24 -10.85 -0.27 2.00
CA ARG A 24 -11.07 1.11 1.57
C ARG A 24 -10.85 1.32 0.08
N THR A 25 -9.90 0.60 -0.52
CA THR A 25 -9.68 0.64 -1.97
C THR A 25 -10.84 0.00 -2.72
N THR A 26 -11.39 -1.09 -2.17
CA THR A 26 -12.56 -1.75 -2.75
C THR A 26 -13.79 -0.85 -2.69
N ASP A 27 -14.02 -0.18 -1.56
CA ASP A 27 -15.09 0.81 -1.41
C ASP A 27 -14.91 1.98 -2.39
N LEU A 28 -13.70 2.51 -2.54
CA LEU A 28 -13.39 3.57 -3.50
C LEU A 28 -13.76 3.17 -4.93
N TYR A 29 -13.41 1.94 -5.34
CA TYR A 29 -13.79 1.48 -6.67
C TYR A 29 -15.29 1.22 -6.83
N ALA A 30 -15.97 0.76 -5.78
CA ALA A 30 -17.42 0.63 -5.80
C ALA A 30 -18.10 2.00 -5.90
N GLU A 31 -17.58 3.02 -5.24
CA GLU A 31 -18.07 4.40 -5.32
C GLU A 31 -17.93 4.97 -6.75
N ILE A 32 -16.77 4.79 -7.39
CA ILE A 32 -16.47 5.36 -8.70
C ILE A 32 -17.15 4.58 -9.85
N TYR A 33 -17.08 3.24 -9.82
CA TYR A 33 -17.51 2.38 -10.92
C TYR A 33 -18.88 1.70 -10.70
N GLY A 34 -19.48 1.92 -9.53
CA GLY A 34 -20.69 1.25 -9.04
C GLY A 34 -20.39 -0.07 -8.33
N GLU A 35 -21.34 -0.55 -7.50
CA GLU A 35 -21.21 -1.77 -6.69
C GLU A 35 -20.87 -3.05 -7.47
N ARG A 36 -21.16 -3.09 -8.77
CA ARG A 36 -20.72 -4.16 -9.68
C ARG A 36 -19.20 -4.36 -9.71
N ALA A 37 -18.42 -3.35 -9.33
CA ALA A 37 -16.96 -3.42 -9.33
C ALA A 37 -16.43 -4.25 -8.16
N ARG A 38 -17.05 -4.14 -6.98
CA ARG A 38 -16.65 -4.79 -5.71
C ARG A 38 -16.26 -6.27 -5.84
N PRO A 39 -17.07 -7.17 -6.43
CA PRO A 39 -16.73 -8.60 -6.51
C PRO A 39 -15.54 -8.91 -7.43
N THR A 40 -15.10 -7.95 -8.25
CA THR A 40 -13.98 -8.11 -9.19
C THR A 40 -12.84 -7.15 -8.91
N THR A 41 -12.85 -6.43 -7.78
CA THR A 41 -11.72 -5.58 -7.41
C THR A 41 -10.57 -6.46 -6.92
N VAL A 42 -9.38 -6.21 -7.45
CA VAL A 42 -8.15 -6.83 -6.97
C VAL A 42 -7.26 -5.75 -6.36
N VAL A 43 -6.78 -6.00 -5.15
CA VAL A 43 -5.84 -5.12 -4.44
C VAL A 43 -4.60 -5.93 -4.10
N LEU A 44 -3.45 -5.48 -4.59
CA LEU A 44 -2.14 -6.04 -4.25
C LEU A 44 -1.40 -5.05 -3.35
N VAL A 45 -0.90 -5.54 -2.21
CA VAL A 45 -0.04 -4.78 -1.31
C VAL A 45 1.32 -5.48 -1.26
N ASP A 46 2.30 -4.90 -1.95
CA ASP A 46 3.67 -5.40 -2.00
C ASP A 46 4.55 -4.61 -1.04
N GLU A 47 5.18 -5.34 -0.13
CA GLU A 47 6.21 -4.83 0.76
C GLU A 47 7.58 -5.01 0.11
N VAL A 48 8.27 -3.89 -0.09
CA VAL A 48 9.59 -3.86 -0.69
C VAL A 48 10.62 -3.73 0.45
N PRO A 49 11.61 -4.63 0.54
CA PRO A 49 12.66 -4.55 1.55
C PRO A 49 13.45 -3.23 1.52
N ASP A 50 14.08 -2.90 2.65
CA ASP A 50 15.04 -1.80 2.76
C ASP A 50 16.12 -1.91 1.67
N GLY A 51 16.53 -0.77 1.12
CA GLY A 51 17.38 -0.73 -0.07
C GLY A 51 16.60 -0.67 -1.38
N GLY A 52 15.32 -1.07 -1.40
CA GLY A 52 14.49 -1.07 -2.61
C GLY A 52 13.78 0.26 -2.90
N TRP A 53 13.82 1.22 -1.96
CA TRP A 53 13.24 2.55 -2.12
C TRP A 53 14.32 3.62 -2.18
N GLY A 54 14.10 4.63 -3.02
CA GLY A 54 14.98 5.79 -3.09
C GLY A 54 14.20 7.09 -3.26
N VAL A 55 14.63 8.13 -2.55
CA VAL A 55 14.07 9.49 -2.65
C VAL A 55 15.23 10.48 -2.69
N ALA A 56 15.17 11.42 -3.65
CA ALA A 56 16.19 12.46 -3.85
C ALA A 56 17.63 11.91 -3.98
N GLY A 57 17.81 10.73 -4.56
CA GLY A 57 19.12 10.08 -4.72
C GLY A 57 19.61 9.30 -3.50
N ASN A 58 18.86 9.29 -2.40
CA ASN A 58 19.19 8.52 -1.20
C ASN A 58 18.33 7.27 -1.12
N VAL A 59 18.93 6.18 -0.66
CA VAL A 59 18.20 4.96 -0.31
C VAL A 59 17.38 5.22 0.95
N LEU A 60 16.08 4.94 0.90
CA LEU A 60 15.21 4.97 2.07
C LEU A 60 15.32 3.65 2.83
N THR A 61 15.40 3.76 4.16
CA THR A 61 15.30 2.66 5.11
C THR A 61 13.98 2.75 5.87
N ALA A 62 13.49 1.62 6.38
CA ALA A 62 12.31 1.60 7.24
C ALA A 62 12.52 2.44 8.51
N GLU A 63 13.75 2.50 9.03
CA GLU A 63 14.11 3.32 10.18
C GLU A 63 13.83 4.82 9.95
N MET A 64 14.23 5.37 8.80
CA MET A 64 13.97 6.77 8.43
C MET A 64 12.49 7.10 8.37
N LEU A 65 11.64 6.13 8.01
CA LEU A 65 10.19 6.31 7.86
C LEU A 65 9.44 6.21 9.19
N ASN A 66 10.00 5.44 10.13
CA ASN A 66 9.42 5.24 11.46
C ASN A 66 9.88 6.32 12.47
N GLY A 67 10.54 7.38 12.01
CA GLY A 67 11.01 8.48 12.86
C GLY A 67 12.33 8.22 13.57
N GLY A 68 13.09 7.19 13.15
CA GLY A 68 14.45 6.94 13.61
C GLY A 68 15.45 7.78 12.82
N GLY A 69 15.70 8.99 13.29
CA GLY A 69 16.84 9.80 12.89
C GLY A 69 17.28 10.59 14.11
N ASP A 70 18.51 10.37 14.56
CA ASP A 70 19.20 11.24 15.53
C ASP A 70 19.16 12.71 15.09
#